data_AF-A0A2V5N9V5-F1
#
_entry.id   AF-A0A2V5N9V5-F1
#
_cell.length_a   1.000
_cell.length_b   1.000
_cell.length_c   1.000
_cell.angle_alpha   90.00
_cell.angle_beta   90.00
_cell.angle_gamma   90.00
#
_symmetry.space_group_name_H-M   'P 1'
#
loop_
_entity.id
_entity.type
_entity.pdbx_description
1 polymer ?
#
loop_
_entity_poly.entity_id
_entity_poly.type
_entity_poly.pdbx_seq_one_letter_code
_entity_poly.pdbx_strand_id
1 'polypeptide(L)' 'MGHPDFRVGGKIFATLGYPNEKSGVIVLSPDEQERLIRAYSKAFEPVKGAWGRRGNTRVALEA' A
#
# COMPACT_ATOMS: atom_id res chain seq x y z
N MET A 1 -1.38 1.71 -15.50
CA MET A 1 -1.18 3.10 -15.97
C MET A 1 -2.51 3.79 -15.87
N GLY A 2 -2.57 4.94 -15.20
CA GLY A 2 -3.83 5.66 -14.93
C GLY A 2 -4.13 5.93 -13.46
N HIS A 3 -3.17 5.70 -12.55
CA HIS A 3 -3.33 5.98 -11.12
C HIS A 3 -2.18 6.88 -10.66
N PRO A 4 -2.41 7.86 -9.77
CA PRO A 4 -1.36 8.76 -9.30
C PRO A 4 -0.28 8.02 -8.52
N ASP A 5 0.97 8.10 -9.01
CA ASP A 5 2.16 7.57 -8.31
C ASP A 5 2.95 8.70 -7.65
N PHE A 6 3.26 8.54 -6.37
CA PHE A 6 4.06 9.45 -5.58
C PHE A 6 5.47 8.90 -5.44
N ARG A 7 6.48 9.74 -5.68
CA ARG A 7 7.88 9.33 -5.80
C ARG A 7 8.81 10.18 -4.95
N VAL A 8 9.87 9.54 -4.45
CA VAL A 8 11.05 10.18 -3.85
C VAL A 8 12.29 9.58 -4.50
N GLY A 9 13.19 10.43 -5.01
CA GLY A 9 14.41 9.97 -5.69
C GLY A 9 14.12 9.04 -6.89
N GLY A 10 13.00 9.25 -7.59
CA GLY A 10 12.58 8.43 -8.73
C GLY A 10 11.92 7.09 -8.39
N LYS A 11 11.83 6.71 -7.11
CA LYS A 11 11.19 5.47 -6.65
C LYS A 11 9.78 5.74 -6.14
N ILE A 12 8.83 4.88 -6.51
CA ILE A 12 7.44 4.95 -6.02
C ILE A 12 7.42 4.51 -4.56
N PHE A 13 6.79 5.31 -3.70
CA PHE A 13 6.53 4.94 -2.31
C PHE A 13 5.03 4.90 -1.98
N ALA A 14 4.19 5.54 -2.80
CA ALA A 14 2.75 5.44 -2.70
C ALA A 14 2.06 5.52 -4.07
N THR A 15 0.93 4.85 -4.21
CA THR A 15 0.04 4.90 -5.39
C THR A 15 -1.39 5.06 -4.89
N LEU A 16 -2.17 5.97 -5.48
CA LEU A 16 -3.60 6.11 -5.22
C LEU A 16 -4.42 5.47 -6.35
N GLY A 17 -5.64 5.03 -6.08
CA GLY A 17 -6.56 4.56 -7.11
C GLY A 17 -6.31 3.15 -7.61
N TYR A 18 -5.58 2.33 -6.85
CA TYR A 18 -5.34 0.92 -7.18
C TYR A 18 -5.73 0.00 -6.00
N PRO A 19 -6.55 -1.04 -6.22
CA PRO A 19 -7.18 -1.42 -7.49
C PRO A 19 -8.39 -0.56 -7.89
N ASN A 20 -8.84 0.35 -7.03
CA ASN A 20 -9.95 1.28 -7.28
C ASN A 20 -9.71 2.60 -6.51
N GLU A 21 -10.54 3.60 -6.76
CA GLU A 21 -10.45 4.94 -6.15
C GLU A 21 -10.52 4.95 -4.62
N LYS A 22 -11.10 3.91 -4.01
CA LYS A 22 -11.20 3.74 -2.55
C LYS A 22 -9.97 3.04 -1.95
N SER A 23 -8.90 2.89 -2.72
CA SER A 23 -7.71 2.15 -2.31
C SER A 23 -6.44 2.88 -2.68
N GLY A 24 -5.47 2.85 -1.77
CA GLY A 24 -4.09 3.23 -2.02
C GLY A 24 -3.15 2.04 -1.79
N VAL A 25 -1.91 2.17 -2.27
CA VAL A 25 -0.80 1.28 -1.92
C VAL A 25 0.32 2.13 -1.37
N ILE A 26 0.89 1.74 -0.24
CA ILE A 26 2.09 2.35 0.34
C ILE A 26 3.18 1.29 0.48
N VAL A 27 4.44 1.70 0.33
CA VAL A 27 5.61 0.84 0.53
C VAL A 27 6.11 1.02 1.96
N LEU A 28 6.02 -0.03 2.76
CA LEU A 28 6.47 -0.07 4.14
C LEU A 28 7.68 -1.00 4.30
N SER A 29 8.37 -0.92 5.44
CA SER A 29 9.22 -2.04 5.85
C SER A 29 8.35 -3.26 6.18
N PRO A 30 8.84 -4.50 6.01
CA PRO A 30 8.07 -5.70 6.37
C PRO A 30 7.58 -5.69 7.82
N ASP A 31 8.41 -5.22 8.77
CA ASP A 31 8.05 -5.11 10.19
C ASP A 31 6.91 -4.11 10.43
N GLU A 32 6.95 -2.96 9.76
CA GLU A 32 5.90 -1.94 9.89
C GLU A 32 4.59 -2.39 9.23
N GLN A 33 4.68 -3.03 8.07
CA GLN A 33 3.54 -3.67 7.41
C GLN A 33 2.86 -4.66 8.36
N GLU A 34 3.63 -5.56 8.99
CA GLU A 34 3.10 -6.57 9.89
C GLU A 34 2.45 -5.94 11.14
N ARG A 35 3.08 -4.90 11.69
CA ARG A 35 2.54 -4.12 12.81
C ARG A 35 1.21 -3.46 12.45
N LEU A 36 1.11 -2.79 11.30
CA LEU A 36 -0.10 -2.07 10.90
C LEU A 36 -1.24 -3.02 10.54
N ILE A 37 -0.97 -4.12 9.84
CA ILE A 37 -1.98 -5.15 9.54
C ILE A 37 -2.55 -5.74 10.84
N ARG A 38 -1.70 -6.03 11.84
CA ARG A 38 -2.18 -6.52 13.14
C ARG A 38 -3.03 -5.50 13.88
N ALA A 39 -2.61 -4.24 13.89
CA ALA A 39 -3.31 -3.19 14.63
C ALA A 39 -4.62 -2.76 13.95
N TYR A 40 -4.67 -2.79 12.62
CA TYR A 40 -5.71 -2.17 11.81
C TYR A 40 -6.10 -3.04 10.61
N SER A 41 -6.45 -4.31 10.85
CA SER A 41 -6.72 -5.32 9.82
C SER A 41 -7.84 -4.97 8.83
N LYS A 42 -8.72 -4.01 9.17
CA LYS A 42 -9.75 -3.49 8.26
C LYS A 42 -9.22 -2.46 7.26
N ALA A 43 -8.15 -1.74 7.63
CA ALA A 43 -7.58 -0.67 6.84
C ALA A 43 -6.37 -1.12 6.03
N PHE A 44 -5.59 -2.09 6.52
CA PHE A 44 -4.34 -2.52 5.88
C PHE A 44 -4.38 -4.00 5.50
N GLU A 45 -4.01 -4.29 4.25
CA GLU A 45 -3.78 -5.65 3.77
C GLU A 45 -2.49 -5.71 2.93
N PRO A 46 -1.74 -6.82 2.96
CA PRO A 46 -0.58 -6.96 2.09
C PRO A 46 -1.05 -7.15 0.64
N VAL A 47 -0.38 -6.49 -0.31
CA VAL A 47 -0.64 -6.75 -1.74
C VAL A 47 -0.31 -8.21 -2.07
N LYS A 48 -1.10 -8.85 -2.95
CA LYS A 48 -0.88 -10.26 -3.30
C LYS A 48 0.53 -10.53 -3.86
N GLY A 49 1.10 -11.68 -3.49
CA GLY A 49 2.32 -12.21 -4.10
C GLY A 49 3.62 -11.57 -3.57
N ALA A 50 4.62 -11.49 -4.45
CA ALA A 50 5.97 -11.04 -4.08
C ALA A 50 6.02 -9.56 -3.65
N TRP A 51 5.10 -8.73 -4.16
CA TRP A 51 5.04 -7.30 -3.82
C TRP A 51 4.65 -7.08 -2.36
N GLY A 52 3.63 -7.80 -1.85
CA GLY A 52 3.25 -7.73 -0.44
C GLY A 52 4.37 -8.15 0.49
N ARG A 53 5.07 -9.26 0.16
CA ARG A 53 6.25 -9.71 0.91
C ARG A 53 7.40 -8.69 0.95
N ARG A 54 7.41 -7.73 0.03
CA ARG A 54 8.36 -6.60 -0.02
C ARG A 54 7.78 -5.32 0.57
N GLY A 55 6.71 -5.41 1.36
CA GLY A 55 6.13 -4.28 2.08
C GLY A 55 5.11 -3.44 1.30
N ASN A 56 4.74 -3.83 0.08
CA ASN A 56 3.66 -3.14 -0.63
C ASN A 56 2.33 -3.48 0.05
N THR A 57 1.73 -2.47 0.66
CA THR A 57 0.58 -2.62 1.55
C THR A 57 -0.57 -1.82 0.99
N ARG A 58 -1.71 -2.47 0.72
CA ARG A 58 -2.92 -1.77 0.33
C ARG A 58 -3.56 -1.16 1.57
N VAL A 59 -4.04 0.07 1.39
CA VAL A 59 -4.77 0.84 2.39
C VAL A 59 -6.18 1.10 1.86
N ALA A 60 -7.20 0.77 2.66
CA ALA A 60 -8.57 1.21 2.40
C ALA A 60 -8.67 2.71 2.71
N LEU A 61 -9.09 3.49 1.72
CA LEU A 61 -9.28 4.93 1.86
C LEU A 61 -10.78 5.20 2.01
N GLU A 62 -11.15 5.82 3.13
CA GLU A 62 -12.49 6.39 3.28
C GLU A 62 -12.60 7.61 2.37
N ALA A 63 -13.75 7.76 1.72
CA ALA A 63 -14.05 8.87 0.81
C ALA A 63 -14.56 10.10 1.57
#